data_AF-A0A4P9W8F7-F1
#
_entry.id   AF-A0A4P9W8F7-F1
#
_cell.length_a   1.000
_cell.length_b   1.000
_cell.length_c   1.000
_cell.angle_alpha   90.00
_cell.angle_beta   90.00
_cell.angle_gamma   90.00
#
_symmetry.space_group_name_H-M   'P 1'
#
loop_
_entity.id
_entity.type
_entity.pdbx_description
1 polymer ?
#
loop_
_entity_poly.entity_id
_entity_poly.type
_entity_poly.pdbx_seq_one_letter_code
_entity_poly.pdbx_strand_id
1 'polypeptide(L)' 'LYCICRSEYDGEEFMIACDDCLEWFHGRCIGIRPSEATAKEYYCDACKVKRYGKNVVSEDSDE' A
#
# COMPACT_ATOMS: atom_id res chain seq x y z
N LEU A 1 -12.54 -9.39 4.84
CA LEU A 1 -11.32 -9.08 5.63
C LEU A 1 -10.43 -8.20 4.79
N TYR A 2 -10.00 -7.08 5.36
CA TYR A 2 -9.19 -6.05 4.72
C TYR A 2 -7.83 -5.92 5.41
N CYS A 3 -6.97 -5.07 4.85
CA CYS A 3 -5.65 -4.73 5.38
C CYS A 3 -4.69 -5.93 5.49
N ILE A 4 -3.44 -5.66 5.87
CA ILE A 4 -2.42 -6.69 6.14
C ILE A 4 -2.74 -7.51 7.40
N CYS A 5 -3.52 -6.96 8.33
CA CYS A 5 -3.90 -7.65 9.57
C CYS A 5 -5.06 -8.64 9.39
N ARG A 6 -5.69 -8.68 8.20
CA ARG A 6 -6.83 -9.55 7.88
C ARG A 6 -7.98 -9.41 8.87
N SER A 7 -8.37 -8.19 9.16
CA SER A 7 -9.49 -7.86 10.06
C SER A 7 -10.67 -7.27 9.28
N GLU A 8 -11.86 -7.30 9.88
CA GLU A 8 -13.03 -6.59 9.36
C GLU A 8 -12.94 -5.09 9.65
N TYR A 9 -13.74 -4.30 8.94
CA TYR A 9 -13.89 -2.89 9.22
C TYR A 9 -14.94 -2.71 10.32
N ASP A 10 -14.58 -2.04 11.42
CA ASP A 10 -15.44 -1.83 12.58
C ASP A 10 -16.24 -0.50 12.52
N GLY A 11 -15.98 0.36 11.52
CA GLY A 11 -16.66 1.63 11.35
C GLY A 11 -16.04 2.81 12.09
N GLU A 12 -15.07 2.58 12.98
CA GLU A 12 -14.47 3.62 13.82
C GLU A 12 -13.02 3.94 13.41
N GLU A 13 -12.31 2.96 12.87
CA GLU A 13 -10.90 3.10 12.49
C GLU A 13 -10.72 3.84 11.16
N PHE A 14 -9.73 4.73 11.08
CA PHE A 14 -9.36 5.37 9.82
C PHE A 14 -8.76 4.36 8.84
N MET A 15 -9.33 4.28 7.63
CA MET A 15 -8.81 3.47 6.54
C MET A 15 -8.53 4.30 5.29
N ILE A 16 -7.53 3.86 4.51
CA ILE A 16 -7.17 4.43 3.21
C ILE A 16 -7.06 3.32 2.16
N ALA A 17 -7.55 3.57 0.96
CA ALA A 17 -7.47 2.65 -0.17
C ALA A 17 -6.19 2.90 -0.99
N CYS A 18 -5.50 1.84 -1.39
CA CYS A 18 -4.36 1.94 -2.31
C CYS A 18 -4.84 2.25 -3.74
N ASP A 19 -4.28 3.27 -4.38
CA ASP A 19 -4.67 3.67 -5.75
C ASP A 19 -4.30 2.64 -6.83
N ASP A 20 -3.45 1.65 -6.51
CA ASP A 20 -3.01 0.61 -7.45
C ASP A 20 -3.78 -0.70 -7.31
N CYS A 21 -3.88 -1.24 -6.09
CA CYS A 21 -4.55 -2.52 -5.86
C CYS A 21 -5.97 -2.39 -5.30
N LEU A 22 -6.41 -1.18 -5.00
CA LEU A 22 -7.74 -0.86 -4.44
C LEU A 22 -8.07 -1.56 -3.11
N GLU A 23 -7.07 -2.15 -2.46
CA GLU A 23 -7.18 -2.77 -1.14
C GLU A 23 -7.20 -1.68 -0.05
N TRP A 24 -7.97 -1.93 1.02
CA TRP A 24 -8.14 -1.01 2.14
C TRP A 24 -7.18 -1.33 3.29
N PHE A 25 -6.59 -0.29 3.88
CA PHE A 25 -5.62 -0.43 4.96
C PHE A 25 -5.96 0.48 6.14
N HIS A 26 -5.90 -0.05 7.36
CA HIS A 26 -5.99 0.79 8.56
C HIS A 26 -4.76 1.69 8.65
N GLY A 27 -4.96 2.99 8.89
CA GLY A 27 -3.87 3.93 9.07
C GLY A 27 -2.88 3.48 10.13
N ARG A 28 -3.36 2.95 11.25
CA ARG A 28 -2.52 2.35 12.32
C ARG A 28 -1.65 1.18 11.86
N CYS A 29 -2.13 0.35 10.93
CA CYS A 29 -1.37 -0.81 10.43
C CYS A 29 -0.23 -0.42 9.48
N ILE A 30 -0.33 0.75 8.86
CA ILE A 30 0.64 1.26 7.88
C ILE A 30 1.36 2.54 8.36
N GLY A 31 1.12 2.95 9.61
CA GLY A 31 1.73 4.13 10.22
C GLY A 31 1.28 5.49 9.67
N ILE A 32 0.10 5.58 9.04
CA ILE A 32 -0.44 6.82 8.46
C ILE A 32 -1.54 7.38 9.35
N ARG A 33 -1.44 8.68 9.65
CA ARG A 33 -2.48 9.42 10.36
C ARG A 33 -3.50 10.03 9.39
N PRO A 34 -4.77 10.25 9.82
CA PRO A 34 -5.79 10.89 8.96
C PRO A 34 -5.35 12.25 8.40
N SER A 35 -4.56 13.01 9.15
CA SER A 35 -4.03 14.31 8.71
C SER A 35 -3.03 14.21 7.55
N GLU A 36 -2.34 13.08 7.43
CA GLU A 36 -1.35 12.82 6.37
C GLU A 36 -2.01 12.27 5.10
N ALA A 37 -3.22 11.72 5.22
CA ALA A 37 -4.04 11.23 4.12
C ALA A 37 -4.77 12.35 3.36
N THR A 38 -4.32 13.60 3.50
CA THR A 38 -4.94 14.76 2.87
C THR A 38 -4.59 14.80 1.38
N ALA A 39 -5.53 14.34 0.55
CA ALA A 39 -5.60 14.53 -0.92
C ALA A 39 -4.42 14.03 -1.77
N LYS A 40 -3.53 13.20 -1.22
CA LYS A 40 -2.43 12.56 -1.96
C LYS A 40 -2.78 11.12 -2.28
N GLU A 41 -2.32 10.67 -3.45
CA GLU A 41 -2.36 9.26 -3.83
C GLU A 41 -1.61 8.43 -2.78
N TYR A 42 -2.22 7.31 -2.37
CA TYR A 42 -1.63 6.36 -1.45
C TYR A 42 -1.31 5.05 -2.16
N TYR A 43 -0.07 4.62 -2.03
CA TYR A 43 0.40 3.33 -2.53
C TYR A 43 0.83 2.47 -1.34
N CYS A 44 0.29 1.25 -1.23
CA CYS A 44 0.74 0.30 -0.22
C CYS A 44 2.16 -0.20 -0.52
N ASP A 45 2.86 -0.72 0.49
CA ASP A 45 4.27 -1.11 0.34
C ASP A 45 4.48 -2.21 -0.71
N ALA A 46 3.52 -3.14 -0.85
CA ALA A 46 3.57 -4.14 -1.91
C ALA A 46 3.52 -3.50 -3.31
N CYS A 47 2.69 -2.47 -3.51
CA CYS A 47 2.59 -1.74 -4.77
C CYS A 47 3.78 -0.81 -5.01
N LYS A 48 4.37 -0.23 -3.94
CA LYS A 48 5.65 0.49 -4.03
C LYS A 48 6.76 -0.45 -4.49
N VAL A 49 6.91 -1.62 -3.86
CA VAL A 49 7.92 -2.62 -4.26
C VAL A 49 7.72 -3.08 -5.70
N LYS A 50 6.48 -3.31 -6.16
CA LYS A 50 6.23 -3.63 -7.57
C LYS A 50 6.66 -2.53 -8.55
N ARG A 51 6.54 -1.25 -8.16
CA ARG A 51 6.95 -0.11 -8.98
C ARG A 51 8.46 0.11 -9.00
N TYR A 52 9.13 -0.03 -7.85
CA TYR A 52 10.58 0.20 -7.74
C TYR A 52 11.42 -1.07 -7.99
N GLY A 53 10.85 -2.26 -7.83
CA GLY A 53 11.49 -3.56 -8.00
C GLY A 53 11.62 -4.03 -9.45
N LYS A 54 11.23 -3.22 -10.44
CA LYS A 54 11.47 -3.51 -11.87
C LYS A 54 12.84 -3.01 -12.39
N ASN A 55 13.64 -2.34 -11.55
CA ASN A 55 14.96 -1.81 -11.95
C ASN A 55 16.17 -2.60 -11.42
N VAL A 56 15.98 -3.85 -10.92
CA VAL A 56 17.09 -4.75 -10.54
C VAL A 56 16.88 -6.15 -11.12
N VAL A 57 16.55 -6.22 -12.40
CA VAL A 57 17.07 -7.28 -13.26
C VAL A 57 17.81 -6.56 -14.37
N SER A 58 19.10 -6.36 -14.12
CA SER A 58 20.07 -6.10 -15.18
C SER A 58 19.92 -7.20 -16.22
N GLU A 59 19.53 -6.81 -17.44
CA GLU A 59 19.87 -7.52 -18.66
C GLU A 59 21.39 -7.64 -18.69
N ASP A 60 21.94 -8.75 -18.20
CA ASP A 60 23.32 -9.11 -18.43
C ASP A 60 23.41 -10.61 -18.71
N SER A 61 23.65 -10.88 -20.00
CA SER A 61 24.44 -11.97 -20.54
C SER A 61 23.90 -13.39 -20.42
N ASP A 62 23.31 -13.88 -21.50
CA ASP A 62 23.87 -15.07 -22.14
C ASP A 62 23.79 -14.87 -23.66
N GLU A 63 24.98 -14.87 -24.28
CA GLU A 63 25.23 -14.90 -25.72
C GLU A 63 24.80 -16.24 -26.33
#